data_AF-A0A3L7UDM4-F1
#
_entry.id   AF-A0A3L7UDM4-F1
#
_cell.length_a   1.000
_cell.length_b   1.000
_cell.length_c   1.000
_cell.angle_alpha   90.00
_cell.angle_beta   90.00
_cell.angle_gamma   90.00
#
_symmetry.space_group_name_H-M   'P 1'
#
loop_
_entity.id
_entity.type
_entity.pdbx_description
1 polymer ?
#
loop_
_entity_poly.entity_id
_entity_poly.type
_entity_poly.pdbx_seq_one_letter_code
_entity_poly.pdbx_strand_id
1 'polypeptide(L)'
;MPLSGSKQQATTESPIKLDRSGWLALRASGPGHLDHPVGSLDAHTSPIYVQVAGSSAGARADAEIFLKWIDRLSLALRLRDRVPNDELRKHVQNQLETARSVYTKIAETRR
;
A
#
# COMPACT_ATOMS: atom_id res chain seq x y z
N MET A 1 -15.03 11.58 -14.53
CA MET A 1 -15.11 11.11 -15.94
C MET A 1 -16.57 10.84 -16.26
N PRO A 2 -17.05 11.14 -17.48
CA PRO A 2 -18.41 10.82 -17.88
C PRO A 2 -18.60 9.30 -17.92
N LEU A 3 -19.71 8.83 -17.37
CA LEU A 3 -20.10 7.43 -17.45
C LEU A 3 -20.87 7.18 -18.76
N SER A 4 -20.81 5.96 -19.28
CA SER A 4 -21.63 5.51 -20.40
C SER A 4 -23.13 5.51 -20.03
N GLY A 5 -24.01 5.31 -21.02
CA GLY A 5 -25.47 5.38 -20.82
C GLY A 5 -26.01 4.44 -19.73
N SER A 6 -25.35 3.30 -19.48
CA SER A 6 -25.71 2.35 -18.41
C SER A 6 -25.23 2.79 -17.02
N LYS A 7 -24.40 3.83 -16.92
CA LYS A 7 -23.72 4.31 -15.71
C LYS A 7 -22.83 3.27 -15.01
N GLN A 8 -22.48 2.18 -15.69
CA GLN A 8 -21.64 1.10 -15.13
C GLN A 8 -20.22 1.10 -15.70
N GLN A 9 -19.95 1.89 -16.73
CA GLN A 9 -18.67 1.92 -17.41
C GLN A 9 -18.24 3.36 -17.66
N ALA A 10 -16.94 3.60 -17.62
CA ALA A 10 -16.30 4.78 -18.19
C ALA A 10 -15.02 4.35 -18.91
N THR A 11 -14.71 5.02 -20.01
CA THR A 11 -13.49 4.81 -20.77
C THR A 11 -12.72 6.11 -20.82
N THR A 12 -11.42 6.05 -20.56
CA THR A 12 -10.50 7.15 -20.78
C THR A 12 -9.22 6.62 -21.39
N GLU A 13 -8.65 7.41 -22.29
CA GLU A 13 -7.30 7.23 -22.77
C GLU A 13 -6.56 8.51 -22.44
N SER A 14 -5.52 8.40 -21.63
CA SER A 14 -4.74 9.56 -21.21
C SER A 14 -3.29 9.13 -21.00
N PRO A 15 -2.31 9.86 -21.56
CA PRO A 15 -0.91 9.58 -21.31
C PRO A 15 -0.59 9.90 -19.85
N ILE A 16 0.11 8.99 -19.18
CA ILE A 16 0.63 9.19 -17.83
C ILE A 16 2.15 9.27 -17.92
N LYS A 17 2.73 10.42 -17.55
CA LYS A 17 4.19 10.57 -17.47
C LYS A 17 4.68 9.93 -16.18
N LEU A 18 5.65 9.01 -16.29
CA LEU A 18 6.32 8.39 -15.15
C LEU A 18 7.80 8.75 -15.18
N ASP A 19 8.24 9.57 -14.22
CA ASP A 19 9.64 10.00 -14.10
C ASP A 19 10.50 9.02 -13.27
N ARG A 20 9.87 8.02 -12.63
CA ARG A 20 10.52 6.98 -11.82
C ARG A 20 9.73 5.67 -11.86
N SER A 21 10.42 4.56 -11.60
CA SER A 21 9.80 3.25 -11.39
C SER A 21 8.86 3.27 -10.17
N GLY A 22 7.75 2.51 -10.23
CA GLY A 22 6.78 2.45 -9.14
C GLY A 22 5.55 1.60 -9.45
N TRP A 23 4.64 1.52 -8.47
CA TRP A 23 3.35 0.86 -8.62
C TRP A 23 2.31 1.79 -9.25
N LEU A 24 1.54 1.27 -10.20
CA LEU A 24 0.44 1.96 -10.85
C LEU A 24 -0.85 1.14 -10.66
N ALA A 25 -1.93 1.81 -10.27
CA ALA A 25 -3.27 1.25 -10.20
C ALA A 25 -4.30 2.31 -10.61
N LEU A 26 -5.40 1.87 -11.21
CA LEU A 26 -6.56 2.73 -11.46
C LEU A 26 -7.54 2.58 -10.30
N ARG A 27 -8.00 3.70 -9.75
CA ARG A 27 -9.01 3.73 -8.68
C ARG A 27 -10.23 4.50 -9.15
N ALA A 28 -11.40 3.90 -8.95
CA ALA A 28 -12.69 4.58 -8.99
C ALA A 28 -13.12 4.89 -7.56
N SER A 29 -13.61 6.10 -7.34
CA SER A 29 -14.15 6.55 -6.04
C SER A 29 -15.47 7.26 -6.26
N GLY A 30 -16.37 7.17 -5.29
CA GLY A 30 -17.71 7.74 -5.39
C GLY A 30 -18.34 8.02 -4.02
N PRO A 31 -19.48 8.73 -4.01
CA PRO A 31 -20.24 8.95 -2.79
C PRO A 31 -20.69 7.61 -2.19
N GLY A 32 -21.00 7.65 -0.90
CA GLY A 32 -21.58 6.49 -0.20
C GLY A 32 -22.96 6.11 -0.72
N HIS A 33 -23.31 4.85 -0.51
CA HIS A 33 -24.65 4.33 -0.77
C HIS A 33 -25.27 3.83 0.53
N LEU A 34 -26.59 3.96 0.70
CA LEU A 34 -27.29 3.51 1.92
C LEU A 34 -27.05 2.01 2.21
N ASP A 35 -26.91 1.22 1.15
CA ASP A 35 -26.63 -0.23 1.25
C ASP A 35 -25.14 -0.56 1.47
N HIS A 36 -24.26 0.44 1.50
CA HIS A 36 -22.84 0.25 1.77
C HIS A 36 -22.51 0.75 3.19
N PRO A 37 -22.10 -0.14 4.11
CA PRO A 37 -21.97 0.20 5.53
C PRO A 37 -20.83 1.18 5.83
N VAL A 38 -19.95 1.44 4.85
CA VAL A 38 -18.75 2.25 5.03
C VAL A 38 -18.79 3.44 4.09
N GLY A 39 -19.06 4.64 4.62
CA GLY A 39 -18.85 5.94 3.96
C GLY A 39 -18.81 5.94 2.42
N SER A 40 -17.71 6.44 1.84
CA SER A 40 -17.48 6.49 0.39
C SER A 40 -17.20 5.10 -0.22
N LEU A 41 -17.61 4.93 -1.47
CA LEU A 41 -17.32 3.74 -2.26
C LEU A 41 -15.97 3.87 -2.98
N ASP A 42 -15.19 2.80 -3.00
CA ASP A 42 -13.89 2.73 -3.66
C ASP A 42 -13.67 1.35 -4.31
N ALA A 43 -13.09 1.35 -5.50
CA ALA A 43 -12.63 0.16 -6.20
C ALA A 43 -11.31 0.46 -6.91
N HIS A 44 -10.41 -0.53 -7.00
CA HIS A 44 -9.16 -0.38 -7.74
C HIS A 44 -8.82 -1.64 -8.54
N THR A 45 -8.03 -1.48 -9.60
CA THR A 45 -7.43 -2.62 -10.31
C THR A 45 -6.35 -3.27 -9.46
N SER A 46 -5.94 -4.50 -9.80
CA SER A 46 -4.67 -5.02 -9.30
C SER A 46 -3.54 -4.07 -9.68
N PRO A 47 -2.66 -3.68 -8.74
CA PRO A 47 -1.56 -2.80 -9.07
C PRO A 47 -0.54 -3.52 -9.94
N ILE A 48 0.05 -2.81 -10.89
CA ILE A 48 1.17 -3.28 -11.70
C ILE A 48 2.43 -2.50 -11.33
N TYR A 49 3.58 -3.15 -11.33
CA TYR A 49 4.86 -2.47 -11.16
C TYR A 49 5.41 -2.06 -12.51
N VAL A 50 5.66 -0.77 -12.70
CA VAL A 50 6.23 -0.20 -13.93
C VAL A 50 7.68 0.17 -13.65
N GLN A 51 8.60 -0.39 -14.44
CA GLN A 51 10.01 -0.07 -14.37
C GLN A 51 10.38 0.92 -15.47
N VAL A 52 10.92 2.07 -15.08
CA VAL A 52 11.45 3.10 -15.99
C VAL A 52 12.95 2.88 -16.16
N ALA A 53 13.42 2.83 -17.42
CA ALA A 53 14.83 2.65 -17.72
C ALA A 53 15.69 3.78 -17.10
N GLY A 54 16.79 3.43 -16.45
CA GLY A 54 17.67 4.39 -15.76
C GLY A 54 17.14 4.88 -14.41
N SER A 55 15.89 4.60 -14.04
CA SER A 55 15.39 4.88 -12.69
C SER A 55 15.93 3.83 -11.74
N SER A 56 16.69 4.26 -10.73
CA SER A 56 16.93 3.41 -9.56
C SER A 56 15.58 3.06 -8.94
N ALA A 57 15.34 1.80 -8.60
CA ALA A 57 14.23 1.46 -7.73
C ALA A 57 14.40 2.31 -6.46
N GLY A 58 13.34 3.03 -6.05
CA GLY A 58 13.34 3.93 -4.89
C GLY A 58 13.45 3.20 -3.55
N ALA A 59 14.25 2.14 -3.50
CA ALA A 59 14.31 1.12 -2.47
C ALA A 59 14.54 1.72 -1.08
N ARG A 60 15.36 2.78 -0.98
CA ARG A 60 15.57 3.50 0.28
C ARG A 60 14.30 4.21 0.77
N ALA A 61 13.69 5.06 -0.05
CA ALA A 61 12.50 5.82 0.35
C ALA A 61 11.33 4.89 0.66
N ASP A 62 11.18 3.81 -0.13
CA ASP A 62 10.17 2.79 0.11
C ASP A 62 10.44 2.04 1.43
N ALA A 63 11.70 1.68 1.71
CA ALA A 63 12.09 1.06 2.97
C ALA A 63 11.84 1.96 4.19
N GLU A 64 12.12 3.27 4.09
CA GLU A 64 11.82 4.25 5.14
C GLU A 64 10.31 4.34 5.42
N ILE A 65 9.46 4.21 4.40
CA ILE A 65 8.01 4.13 4.55
C ILE A 65 7.62 2.84 5.28
N PHE A 66 8.17 1.69 4.88
CA PHE A 66 7.88 0.41 5.54
C PHE A 66 8.31 0.39 7.01
N LEU A 67 9.46 0.99 7.35
CA LEU A 67 9.90 1.13 8.73
C LEU A 67 8.89 1.92 9.58
N LYS A 68 8.37 3.05 9.07
CA LYS A 68 7.29 3.81 9.74
C LYS A 68 6.01 2.99 9.92
N TRP A 69 5.67 2.16 8.94
CA TRP A 69 4.51 1.26 9.04
C TRP A 69 4.73 0.17 10.10
N ILE A 70 5.92 -0.41 10.17
CA ILE A 70 6.28 -1.39 11.21
C ILE A 70 6.17 -0.75 12.59
N ASP A 71 6.64 0.49 12.78
CA ASP A 71 6.48 1.23 14.03
C ASP A 71 5.01 1.39 14.41
N ARG A 72 4.18 1.79 13.45
CA ARG A 72 2.73 1.97 13.66
C ARG A 72 2.02 0.67 14.01
N LEU A 73 2.33 -0.42 13.31
CA LEU A 73 1.76 -1.76 13.57
C LEU A 73 2.21 -2.29 14.92
N SER A 74 3.49 -2.11 15.27
CA SER A 74 4.04 -2.49 16.59
C SER A 74 3.31 -1.75 17.71
N LEU A 75 3.08 -0.45 17.56
CA LEU A 75 2.30 0.33 18.52
C LEU A 75 0.85 -0.16 18.62
N ALA A 76 0.20 -0.44 17.48
CA ALA A 76 -1.17 -0.93 17.47
C ALA A 76 -1.31 -2.29 18.18
N LEU A 77 -0.33 -3.19 18.04
CA LEU A 77 -0.29 -4.48 18.75
C LEU A 77 -0.10 -4.32 20.27
N ARG A 78 0.61 -3.28 20.72
CA ARG A 78 0.73 -2.97 22.16
C ARG A 78 -0.56 -2.40 22.72
N LEU A 79 -1.24 -1.54 21.97
CA LEU A 79 -2.45 -0.86 22.43
C LEU A 79 -3.71 -1.72 22.32
N ARG A 80 -3.72 -2.72 21.44
CA ARG A 80 -4.89 -3.57 21.19
C ARG A 80 -4.56 -5.02 21.51
N ASP A 81 -5.19 -5.53 22.55
CA ASP A 81 -5.07 -6.93 22.94
C ASP A 81 -5.98 -7.83 22.09
N ARG A 82 -5.62 -8.01 20.82
CA ARG A 82 -6.37 -8.82 19.84
C ARG A 82 -5.61 -10.07 19.39
N VAL A 83 -4.45 -10.34 19.99
CA VAL A 83 -3.68 -11.55 19.68
C VAL A 83 -4.06 -12.62 20.71
N PRO A 84 -4.56 -13.80 20.29
CA PRO A 84 -5.26 -14.72 21.19
C PRO A 84 -4.43 -15.30 22.33
N ASN A 85 -3.11 -15.40 22.16
CA ASN A 85 -2.21 -15.98 23.16
C ASN A 85 -0.78 -15.44 22.98
N ASP A 86 0.08 -15.75 23.95
CA ASP A 86 1.45 -15.27 23.98
C ASP A 86 2.36 -15.89 22.91
N GLU A 87 2.08 -17.12 22.48
CA GLU A 87 2.85 -17.77 21.41
C GLU A 87 2.66 -17.04 20.08
N LEU A 88 1.40 -16.74 19.73
CA LEU A 88 1.06 -15.94 18.56
C LEU A 88 1.58 -14.50 18.69
N ARG A 89 1.55 -13.93 19.90
CA ARG A 89 2.11 -12.60 20.14
C ARG A 89 3.60 -12.56 19.84
N LYS A 90 4.36 -13.53 20.36
CA LYS A 90 5.79 -13.69 20.07
C LYS A 90 6.03 -13.92 18.57
N HIS A 91 5.21 -14.76 17.93
CA HIS A 91 5.31 -15.01 16.49
C HIS A 91 5.15 -13.71 15.68
N VAL A 92 4.11 -12.92 15.96
CA VAL A 92 3.87 -11.65 15.26
C VAL A 92 4.99 -10.64 15.53
N GLN A 93 5.49 -10.56 16.77
CA GLN A 93 6.64 -9.70 17.10
C GLN A 93 7.88 -10.10 16.30
N ASN A 94 8.21 -11.39 16.24
CA ASN A 94 9.34 -11.91 15.47
C ASN A 94 9.20 -11.59 13.97
N GLN A 95 7.99 -11.66 13.39
CA GLN A 95 7.77 -11.28 12.00
C GLN A 95 8.04 -9.78 11.76
N LEU A 96 7.59 -8.91 12.66
CA LEU A 96 7.84 -7.47 12.55
C LEU A 96 9.32 -7.11 12.73
N GLU A 97 10.02 -7.77 13.64
CA GLU A 97 11.47 -7.59 13.84
C GLU A 97 12.27 -8.07 12.63
N THR A 98 11.91 -9.22 12.07
CA THR A 98 12.53 -9.76 10.85
C THR A 98 12.36 -8.79 9.68
N ALA A 99 11.12 -8.29 9.48
CA ALA A 99 10.85 -7.29 8.46
C ALA A 99 11.65 -6.00 8.69
N ARG A 100 11.72 -5.51 9.94
CA ARG A 100 12.51 -4.32 10.29
C ARG A 100 13.97 -4.49 9.89
N SER A 101 14.58 -5.63 10.22
CA SER A 101 15.98 -5.92 9.86
C SER A 101 16.21 -5.85 8.35
N VAL A 102 15.30 -6.38 7.54
CA VAL A 102 15.37 -6.33 6.08
C VAL A 102 15.28 -4.88 5.58
N TYR A 103 14.28 -4.12 6.02
CA TYR A 103 14.09 -2.76 5.53
C TYR A 103 15.15 -1.78 6.03
N THR A 104 15.69 -1.96 7.24
CA THR A 104 16.83 -1.17 7.72
C THR A 104 18.04 -1.36 6.81
N LYS A 105 18.38 -2.61 6.46
CA LYS A 105 19.49 -2.89 5.52
C LYS A 105 19.27 -2.22 4.17
N ILE A 106 18.05 -2.27 3.63
CA ILE A 106 17.71 -1.63 2.35
C ILE A 106 17.84 -0.10 2.45
N ALA A 107 17.39 0.49 3.57
CA ALA A 107 17.49 1.94 3.78
C ALA A 107 18.94 2.41 3.93
N GLU A 108 19.79 1.61 4.60
CA GLU A 108 21.20 1.92 4.83
C GLU A 108 22.10 1.63 3.62
N THR A 109 21.67 0.75 2.73
CA THR A 109 22.41 0.44 1.49
C THR A 109 22.45 1.67 0.60
N ARG A 110 23.62 2.34 0.53
CA ARG A 110 23.90 3.34 -0.49
C ARG A 110 24.01 2.65 -1.86
N ARG A 111 23.16 3.04 -2.80
CA ARG A 111 23.40 2.89 -4.24
C ARG A 111 23.65 4.27 -4.83
#